data_AF-A0AAD7JZY4-F1
#
_entry.id   AF-A0AAD7JZY4-F1
#
_cell.length_a   1.000
_cell.length_b   1.000
_cell.length_c   1.000
_cell.angle_alpha   90.00
_cell.angle_beta   90.00
_cell.angle_gamma   90.00
#
_symmetry.space_group_name_H-M   'P 1'
#
loop_
_entity.id
_entity.type
_entity.pdbx_description
1 polymer ?
#
loop_
_entity_poly.entity_id
_entity_poly.type
_entity_poly.pdbx_seq_one_letter_code
_entity_poly.pdbx_strand_id
1 'polypeptide(L)'
;MALNLPSMVDNIQPSVTDNVQSILAGLRSPMRHNTGCIFQMFQACCLMGCTKAKPPPELLRAAMQFLVGPRMSGEHEALTQRLLSCRCTTRISPPATLKPFECLDLFISHLCDILVAQLRDLRPAKFRGRKSNRAARRQPWPNCVADIGLQNGTCGDLLQSLLLWTRVSPAGAGLYTLIGSLARFWAPLGQELVTSTVVVRSMRHTLLGSAQFFEVPVPSRSADFFRRAVHSCRILWTAIHFVDAEVKIKHHH
;
A
#
# COMPACT_ATOMS: atom_id res chain seq x y z
N MET A 1 -17.35 6.24 -0.70
CA MET A 1 -17.76 7.49 -1.35
C MET A 1 -17.26 7.44 -2.79
N ALA A 2 -18.15 7.38 -3.78
CA ALA A 2 -17.74 7.55 -5.17
C ALA A 2 -17.32 9.01 -5.34
N LEU A 3 -16.05 9.25 -5.66
CA LEU A 3 -15.63 10.57 -6.12
C LEU A 3 -16.39 10.82 -7.42
N ASN A 4 -17.30 11.80 -7.42
CA ASN A 4 -17.86 12.33 -8.67
C ASN A 4 -16.72 13.02 -9.42
N LEU A 5 -15.97 12.23 -10.20
CA LEU A 5 -15.10 12.77 -11.22
C LEU A 5 -15.99 13.49 -12.23
N PRO A 6 -15.73 14.77 -12.55
CA PRO A 6 -16.47 15.47 -13.58
C PRO A 6 -16.43 14.68 -14.88
N SER A 7 -17.56 14.67 -15.61
CA SER A 7 -17.75 14.03 -16.91
C SER A 7 -16.94 14.69 -18.03
N MET A 8 -15.62 14.70 -17.89
CA MET A 8 -14.67 15.17 -18.89
C MET A 8 -13.92 14.00 -19.50
N VAL A 9 -14.61 13.12 -20.22
CA VAL A 9 -13.96 12.19 -21.17
C VAL A 9 -14.95 11.90 -22.31
N ASP A 10 -15.13 12.84 -23.22
CA ASP A 10 -15.31 12.47 -24.61
C ASP A 10 -13.92 12.42 -25.25
N ASN A 11 -13.62 11.26 -25.85
CA ASN A 11 -12.39 10.85 -26.54
C ASN A 11 -11.33 10.13 -25.69
N ILE A 12 -11.37 8.79 -25.85
CA ILE A 12 -10.36 7.78 -25.50
C ILE A 12 -10.18 7.61 -23.98
N GLN A 13 -11.05 6.80 -23.37
CA GLN A 13 -10.71 6.16 -22.09
C GLN A 13 -9.40 5.39 -22.30
N PRO A 14 -8.31 5.73 -21.59
CA PRO A 14 -7.07 4.96 -21.68
C PRO A 14 -7.38 3.52 -21.31
N SER A 15 -6.88 2.57 -22.10
CA SER A 15 -7.12 1.16 -21.85
C SER A 15 -6.58 0.79 -20.47
N VAL A 16 -7.12 -0.27 -19.85
CA VAL A 16 -6.57 -0.80 -18.58
C VAL A 16 -5.05 -1.01 -18.68
N THR A 17 -4.59 -1.43 -19.86
CA THR A 17 -3.17 -1.60 -20.19
C THR A 17 -2.39 -0.29 -20.09
N ASP A 18 -2.91 0.81 -20.62
CA ASP A 18 -2.24 2.12 -20.58
C ASP A 18 -2.12 2.65 -19.14
N ASN A 19 -3.18 2.47 -18.34
CA ASN A 19 -3.17 2.83 -16.91
C ASN A 19 -2.14 2.00 -16.13
N VAL A 20 -2.09 0.68 -16.37
CA VAL A 20 -1.09 -0.21 -15.76
C VAL A 20 0.33 0.23 -16.14
N GLN A 21 0.59 0.54 -17.41
CA GLN A 21 1.93 0.96 -17.86
C GLN A 21 2.33 2.30 -17.25
N SER A 22 1.40 3.25 -17.15
CA SER A 22 1.63 4.54 -16.50
C SER A 22 2.04 4.37 -15.03
N ILE A 23 1.31 3.54 -14.28
CA ILE A 23 1.63 3.25 -12.88
C ILE A 23 2.96 2.51 -12.77
N LEU A 24 3.19 1.49 -13.60
CA LEU A 24 4.44 0.72 -13.61
C LEU A 24 5.67 1.61 -13.85
N ALA A 25 5.57 2.56 -14.77
CA ALA A 25 6.66 3.50 -15.05
C ALA A 25 6.97 4.37 -13.82
N GLY A 26 5.93 4.91 -13.16
CA GLY A 26 6.08 5.70 -11.94
C GLY A 26 6.63 4.89 -10.76
N LEU A 27 6.15 3.67 -10.54
CA LEU A 27 6.57 2.82 -9.43
C LEU A 27 8.02 2.31 -9.59
N ARG A 28 8.44 1.96 -10.80
CA ARG A 28 9.79 1.41 -11.06
C ARG A 28 10.89 2.48 -11.08
N SER A 29 10.53 3.72 -11.35
CA SER A 29 11.49 4.80 -11.51
C SER A 29 10.96 6.14 -11.00
N PRO A 30 10.53 6.21 -9.72
CA PRO A 30 9.93 7.42 -9.18
C PRO A 30 10.92 8.61 -9.11
N MET A 31 12.22 8.33 -9.27
CA MET A 31 13.29 9.32 -9.24
C MET A 31 13.66 9.86 -10.64
N ARG A 32 13.26 9.20 -11.74
CA ARG A 32 13.61 9.63 -13.09
C ARG A 32 12.77 10.86 -13.52
N HIS A 33 13.37 11.76 -14.30
CA HIS A 33 12.67 12.93 -14.82
C HIS A 33 11.51 12.50 -15.74
N ASN A 34 10.34 13.12 -15.57
CA ASN A 34 9.10 12.89 -16.34
C ASN A 34 8.41 11.51 -16.18
N THR A 35 8.93 10.60 -15.35
CA THR A 35 8.24 9.36 -14.96
C THR A 35 7.93 9.43 -13.46
N GLY A 36 6.65 9.57 -13.09
CA GLY A 36 6.27 9.60 -11.67
C GLY A 36 5.61 10.90 -11.20
N CYS A 37 4.79 11.53 -12.04
CA CYS A 37 3.86 12.53 -11.54
C CYS A 37 2.94 11.90 -10.49
N ILE A 38 2.94 12.42 -9.26
CA ILE A 38 2.06 11.87 -8.23
C ILE A 38 0.58 11.98 -8.62
N PHE A 39 0.20 13.03 -9.35
CA PHE A 39 -1.16 13.19 -9.86
C PHE A 39 -1.52 12.15 -10.93
N GLN A 40 -0.62 11.87 -11.89
CA GLN A 40 -0.88 10.83 -12.90
C GLN A 40 -0.94 9.44 -12.27
N MET A 41 -0.04 9.16 -11.32
CA MET A 41 -0.02 7.89 -10.59
C MET A 41 -1.29 7.71 -9.76
N PHE A 42 -1.72 8.75 -9.04
CA PHE A 42 -2.99 8.77 -8.32
C PHE A 42 -4.18 8.52 -9.24
N GLN A 43 -4.28 9.25 -10.36
CA GLN A 43 -5.38 9.13 -11.31
C GLN A 43 -5.43 7.73 -11.93
N ALA A 44 -4.29 7.20 -12.36
CA ALA A 44 -4.23 5.85 -12.91
C ALA A 44 -4.61 4.79 -11.86
N CYS A 45 -4.19 4.96 -10.60
CA CYS A 45 -4.65 4.11 -9.50
C CYS A 45 -6.17 4.19 -9.27
N CYS A 46 -6.76 5.39 -9.33
CA CYS A 46 -8.22 5.57 -9.22
C CYS A 46 -8.96 4.84 -10.34
N LEU A 47 -8.50 5.00 -11.58
CA LEU A 47 -9.08 4.35 -12.75
C LEU A 47 -9.00 2.82 -12.64
N MET A 48 -7.85 2.29 -12.20
CA MET A 48 -7.74 0.85 -11.93
C MET A 48 -8.68 0.37 -10.83
N GLY A 49 -8.82 1.12 -9.73
CA GLY A 49 -9.75 0.79 -8.65
C GLY A 49 -11.21 0.77 -9.10
N CYS A 50 -11.55 1.50 -10.15
CA CYS A 50 -12.88 1.46 -10.77
C CYS A 50 -13.07 0.27 -11.73
N THR A 51 -11.98 -0.37 -12.17
CA THR A 51 -12.05 -1.51 -13.07
C THR A 51 -12.27 -2.81 -12.30
N LYS A 52 -13.08 -3.72 -12.86
CA LYS A 52 -13.21 -5.11 -12.34
C LYS A 52 -12.03 -6.00 -12.75
N ALA A 53 -11.05 -5.45 -13.49
CA ALA A 53 -9.92 -6.19 -14.00
C ALA A 53 -8.92 -6.50 -12.88
N LYS A 54 -8.35 -7.70 -12.88
CA LYS A 54 -7.28 -8.05 -11.94
C LYS A 54 -5.98 -7.37 -12.37
N PRO A 55 -5.31 -6.61 -11.48
CA PRO A 55 -4.01 -6.01 -11.77
C PRO A 55 -2.98 -7.12 -12.09
N PRO A 56 -2.07 -6.88 -13.05
CA PRO A 56 -1.08 -7.88 -13.42
C PRO A 56 -0.03 -8.10 -12.32
N PRO A 57 0.58 -9.30 -12.22
CA PRO A 57 1.63 -9.61 -11.25
C PRO A 57 2.77 -8.60 -11.19
N GLU A 58 3.17 -8.05 -12.34
CA GLU A 58 4.26 -7.08 -12.46
C GLU A 58 3.95 -5.79 -11.72
N LEU A 59 2.69 -5.37 -11.72
CA LEU A 59 2.23 -4.18 -11.02
C LEU A 59 2.28 -4.38 -9.50
N LEU A 60 1.87 -5.55 -9.03
CA LEU A 60 1.90 -5.89 -7.60
C LEU A 60 3.33 -5.91 -7.07
N ARG A 61 4.26 -6.49 -7.84
CA ARG A 61 5.69 -6.47 -7.51
C ARG A 61 6.25 -5.05 -7.51
N ALA A 62 5.95 -4.25 -8.53
CA ALA A 62 6.42 -2.86 -8.60
C ALA A 62 5.86 -2.01 -7.45
N ALA A 63 4.61 -2.23 -7.05
CA ALA A 63 3.97 -1.52 -5.95
C ALA A 63 4.62 -1.87 -4.61
N MET A 64 4.86 -3.16 -4.35
CA MET A 64 5.62 -3.57 -3.17
C MET A 64 7.04 -3.02 -3.19
N GLN A 65 7.77 -3.12 -4.31
CA GLN A 65 9.12 -2.58 -4.46
C GLN A 65 9.18 -1.07 -4.22
N PHE A 66 8.18 -0.32 -4.68
CA PHE A 66 8.07 1.11 -4.42
C PHE A 66 7.88 1.40 -2.93
N LEU A 67 6.95 0.69 -2.27
CA LEU A 67 6.67 0.87 -0.85
C LEU A 67 7.85 0.47 0.05
N VAL A 68 8.64 -0.52 -0.34
CA VAL A 68 9.80 -0.99 0.44
C VAL A 68 11.14 -0.41 -0.04
N GLY A 69 11.10 0.39 -1.10
CA GLY A 69 12.28 1.01 -1.71
C GLY A 69 13.04 1.89 -0.73
N PRO A 70 12.37 2.79 0.01
CA PRO A 70 13.00 3.52 1.10
C PRO A 70 13.34 2.59 2.26
N ARG A 71 14.63 2.42 2.53
CA ARG A 71 15.16 1.60 3.63
C ARG A 71 15.46 2.43 4.87
N MET A 72 15.67 3.74 4.69
CA MET A 72 15.95 4.68 5.77
C MET A 72 15.09 5.94 5.66
N SER A 73 14.94 6.68 6.76
CA SER A 73 14.16 7.92 6.81
C SER A 73 14.61 8.94 5.76
N GLY A 74 15.92 9.12 5.57
CA GLY A 74 16.45 10.09 4.59
C GLY A 74 16.11 9.74 3.14
N GLU A 75 16.11 8.44 2.79
CA GLU A 75 15.69 7.99 1.45
C GLU A 75 14.19 8.21 1.24
N HIS A 76 13.40 7.95 2.28
CA HIS A 76 11.96 8.16 2.26
C HIS A 76 11.62 9.65 2.10
N GLU A 77 12.30 10.53 2.84
CA GLU A 77 12.16 11.98 2.72
C GLU A 77 12.56 12.47 1.33
N ALA A 78 13.69 12.02 0.79
CA ALA A 78 14.14 12.38 -0.55
C ALA A 78 13.12 11.95 -1.63
N LEU A 79 12.60 10.73 -1.55
CA LEU A 79 11.55 10.23 -2.45
C LEU A 79 10.27 11.07 -2.32
N THR A 80 9.82 11.33 -1.10
CA THR A 80 8.63 12.14 -0.83
C THR A 80 8.78 13.53 -1.42
N GLN A 81 9.89 14.22 -1.12
CA GLN A 81 10.18 15.56 -1.67
C GLN A 81 10.24 15.54 -3.19
N ARG A 82 10.78 14.49 -3.80
CA ARG A 82 10.80 14.34 -5.25
C ARG A 82 9.40 14.21 -5.84
N LEU A 83 8.54 13.39 -5.25
CA LEU A 83 7.15 13.22 -5.71
C LEU A 83 6.34 14.51 -5.55
N LEU A 84 6.54 15.23 -4.45
CA LEU A 84 5.89 16.52 -4.17
C LEU A 84 6.40 17.66 -5.05
N SER A 85 7.66 17.61 -5.46
CA SER A 85 8.28 18.62 -6.33
C SER A 85 8.03 18.39 -7.82
N CYS A 86 7.29 17.34 -8.24
CA CYS A 86 7.04 17.19 -9.67
C CYS A 86 6.24 18.37 -10.24
N ARG A 87 6.84 19.06 -11.20
CA ARG A 87 6.19 20.11 -12.03
C ARG A 87 5.64 19.56 -13.34
N CYS A 88 5.16 18.34 -13.29
CA CYS A 88 4.63 17.64 -14.44
C CYS A 88 3.54 18.49 -15.12
N THR A 89 3.79 18.95 -16.35
CA THR A 89 2.84 19.69 -17.21
C THR A 89 1.76 18.74 -17.71
N THR A 90 0.89 18.32 -16.80
CA THR A 90 -0.25 17.48 -17.16
C THR A 90 -1.25 18.30 -17.97
N ARG A 91 -1.66 17.78 -19.13
CA ARG A 91 -2.84 18.29 -19.89
C ARG A 91 -4.16 18.13 -19.13
N ILE A 92 -4.11 17.46 -17.98
CA ILE A 92 -5.23 17.17 -17.10
C ILE A 92 -4.95 17.97 -15.84
N SER A 93 -5.64 19.09 -15.67
CA SER A 93 -5.56 19.88 -14.45
C SER A 93 -5.90 18.96 -13.26
N PRO A 94 -5.11 18.97 -12.16
CA PRO A 94 -5.59 18.37 -10.94
C PRO A 94 -6.97 18.96 -10.62
N PRO A 95 -7.89 18.20 -9.98
CA PRO A 95 -9.06 18.85 -9.40
C PRO A 95 -8.53 20.01 -8.57
N ALA A 96 -9.00 21.24 -8.85
CA ALA A 96 -8.36 22.51 -8.47
C ALA A 96 -8.15 22.72 -6.95
N THR A 97 -8.49 21.72 -6.15
CA THR A 97 -8.55 21.71 -4.69
C THR A 97 -7.56 20.77 -4.01
N LEU A 98 -6.96 19.77 -4.69
CA LEU A 98 -6.09 18.80 -4.02
C LEU A 98 -4.63 19.27 -3.98
N LYS A 99 -4.07 19.36 -2.77
CA LYS A 99 -2.66 19.66 -2.55
C LYS A 99 -1.79 18.44 -2.92
N PRO A 100 -0.52 18.63 -3.35
CA PRO A 100 0.37 17.52 -3.71
C PRO A 100 0.51 16.45 -2.62
N PHE A 101 0.55 16.87 -1.36
CA PHE A 101 0.64 15.97 -0.20
C PHE A 101 -0.61 15.10 -0.05
N GLU A 102 -1.81 15.68 -0.20
CA GLU A 102 -3.07 14.93 -0.17
C GLU A 102 -3.14 13.91 -1.33
N CYS A 103 -2.58 14.25 -2.50
CA CYS A 103 -2.49 13.33 -3.62
C CYS A 103 -1.55 12.16 -3.35
N LEU A 104 -0.42 12.42 -2.68
CA LEU A 104 0.48 11.36 -2.24
C LEU A 104 -0.22 10.42 -1.26
N ASP A 105 -0.90 10.97 -0.25
CA ASP A 105 -1.63 10.17 0.74
C ASP A 105 -2.70 9.28 0.08
N LEU A 106 -3.51 9.87 -0.79
CA LEU A 106 -4.55 9.15 -1.51
C LEU A 106 -3.95 8.10 -2.44
N PHE A 107 -2.86 8.42 -3.14
CA PHE A 107 -2.15 7.45 -3.98
C PHE A 107 -1.66 6.26 -3.16
N ILE A 108 -0.98 6.47 -2.05
CA ILE A 108 -0.49 5.39 -1.18
C ILE A 108 -1.66 4.55 -0.65
N SER A 109 -2.75 5.20 -0.23
CA SER A 109 -3.96 4.50 0.23
C SER A 109 -4.55 3.61 -0.87
N HIS A 110 -4.72 4.14 -2.09
CA HIS A 110 -5.27 3.36 -3.21
C HIS A 110 -4.34 2.24 -3.65
N LEU A 111 -3.02 2.47 -3.63
CA LEU A 111 -2.03 1.42 -3.91
C LEU A 111 -2.16 0.28 -2.89
N CYS A 112 -2.34 0.60 -1.60
CA CYS A 112 -2.59 -0.40 -0.56
C CYS A 112 -3.90 -1.15 -0.79
N ASP A 113 -4.99 -0.45 -1.13
CA ASP A 113 -6.28 -1.08 -1.41
C ASP A 113 -6.20 -2.08 -2.58
N ILE A 114 -5.49 -1.73 -3.65
CA ILE A 114 -5.23 -2.61 -4.79
C ILE A 114 -4.48 -3.87 -4.34
N LEU A 115 -3.43 -3.71 -3.54
CA LEU A 115 -2.63 -4.83 -3.01
C LEU A 115 -3.46 -5.73 -2.08
N VAL A 116 -4.23 -5.14 -1.16
CA VAL A 116 -5.09 -5.86 -0.20
C VAL A 116 -6.19 -6.62 -0.92
N ALA A 117 -6.82 -6.04 -1.95
CA ALA A 117 -7.83 -6.71 -2.76
C ALA A 117 -7.26 -7.96 -3.44
N GLN A 118 -6.02 -7.89 -3.95
CA GLN A 118 -5.36 -9.05 -4.53
C GLN A 118 -5.02 -10.11 -3.49
N LEU A 119 -4.57 -9.71 -2.31
CA LEU A 119 -4.29 -10.62 -1.22
C LEU A 119 -5.55 -11.39 -0.78
N ARG A 120 -6.71 -10.74 -0.72
CA ARG A 120 -8.00 -11.37 -0.33
C ARG A 120 -8.38 -12.55 -1.22
N ASP A 121 -8.07 -12.48 -2.51
CA ASP A 121 -8.38 -13.52 -3.49
C ASP A 121 -7.41 -14.72 -3.43
N LEU A 122 -6.28 -14.57 -2.74
CA LEU A 122 -5.27 -15.62 -2.59
C LEU A 122 -5.62 -16.49 -1.38
N ARG A 123 -5.68 -17.82 -1.57
CA ARG A 123 -5.70 -18.77 -0.45
C ARG A 123 -4.25 -19.10 -0.05
N PRO A 124 -3.91 -19.23 1.24
CA PRO A 124 -2.56 -19.64 1.68
C PRO A 124 -2.04 -20.91 0.99
N ALA A 125 -2.94 -21.86 0.70
CA ALA A 125 -2.63 -23.10 -0.02
C ALA A 125 -2.18 -22.90 -1.49
N LYS A 126 -2.59 -21.80 -2.16
CA LYS A 126 -2.17 -21.47 -3.53
C LYS A 126 -0.81 -20.74 -3.59
N PHE A 127 -0.34 -20.24 -2.45
CA PHE A 127 0.97 -19.58 -2.33
C PHE A 127 2.10 -20.59 -2.20
N ARG A 128 1.87 -21.69 -1.49
CA ARG A 128 2.85 -22.78 -1.31
C ARG A 128 2.90 -23.73 -2.50
N GLY A 129 3.17 -23.20 -3.69
CA GLY A 129 3.62 -23.99 -4.81
C GLY A 129 5.12 -24.28 -4.72
N ARG A 130 5.64 -24.90 -3.65
CA ARG A 130 7.06 -25.33 -3.57
C ARG A 130 7.45 -26.29 -4.71
N LYS A 131 6.45 -26.81 -5.43
CA LYS A 131 6.53 -27.70 -6.61
C LYS A 131 5.94 -27.06 -7.89
N SER A 132 5.71 -25.75 -7.91
CA SER A 132 5.23 -25.08 -9.11
C SER A 132 6.39 -24.95 -10.11
N ASN A 133 6.45 -25.84 -11.10
CA ASN A 133 7.30 -25.69 -12.30
C ASN A 133 6.92 -24.45 -13.16
N ARG A 134 5.99 -23.60 -12.71
CA ARG A 134 5.69 -22.35 -13.41
C ARG A 134 6.79 -21.35 -13.12
N ALA A 135 7.38 -20.79 -14.18
CA ALA A 135 8.35 -19.72 -14.09
C ALA A 135 7.88 -18.63 -13.10
N ALA A 136 8.78 -18.16 -12.23
CA ALA A 136 8.51 -17.16 -11.18
C ALA A 136 7.69 -15.94 -11.67
N ARG A 137 7.76 -15.62 -12.97
CA ARG A 137 6.97 -14.59 -13.64
C ARG A 137 5.45 -14.79 -13.55
N ARG A 138 4.95 -16.04 -13.57
CA ARG A 138 3.50 -16.35 -13.56
C ARG A 138 2.85 -16.36 -12.18
N GLN A 139 3.63 -16.26 -11.10
CA GLN A 139 3.07 -16.17 -9.76
C GLN A 139 2.67 -14.71 -9.46
N PRO A 140 1.41 -14.44 -9.08
CA PRO A 140 0.94 -13.06 -8.89
C PRO A 140 1.56 -12.37 -7.67
N TRP A 141 2.04 -13.14 -6.70
CA TRP A 141 2.56 -12.61 -5.44
C TRP A 141 4.02 -13.02 -5.18
N PRO A 142 4.85 -12.13 -4.60
CA PRO A 142 6.20 -12.42 -4.12
C PRO A 142 6.23 -13.61 -3.14
N ASN A 143 7.13 -14.58 -3.32
CA ASN A 143 7.29 -15.74 -2.43
C ASN A 143 8.07 -15.42 -1.15
N CYS A 144 8.91 -14.40 -1.19
CA CYS A 144 9.81 -14.02 -0.11
C CYS A 144 10.15 -12.53 -0.16
N VAL A 145 10.94 -12.07 0.81
CA VAL A 145 11.45 -10.68 0.92
C VAL A 145 12.29 -10.30 -0.29
N ALA A 146 13.06 -11.24 -0.85
CA ALA A 146 13.84 -10.97 -2.04
C ALA A 146 12.96 -10.62 -3.25
N ASP A 147 11.79 -11.27 -3.38
CA ASP A 147 10.86 -11.04 -4.50
C ASP A 147 10.18 -9.66 -4.45
N ILE A 148 10.12 -9.01 -3.29
CA ILE A 148 9.65 -7.61 -3.12
C ILE A 148 10.77 -6.57 -3.22
N GLY A 149 11.99 -6.97 -3.60
CA GLY A 149 13.13 -6.04 -3.78
C GLY A 149 14.05 -5.93 -2.57
N LEU A 150 13.85 -6.74 -1.53
CA LEU A 150 14.73 -6.84 -0.37
C LEU A 150 15.65 -8.07 -0.53
N GLN A 151 16.54 -8.04 -1.52
CA GLN A 151 17.38 -9.20 -1.91
C GLN A 151 18.14 -9.84 -0.73
N ASN A 152 18.54 -9.04 0.27
CA ASN A 152 19.19 -9.49 1.50
C ASN A 152 18.45 -9.01 2.77
N GLY A 153 17.19 -8.57 2.64
CA GLY A 153 16.46 -8.01 3.77
C GLY A 153 15.71 -9.06 4.57
N THR A 154 15.27 -8.65 5.76
CA THR A 154 14.49 -9.43 6.72
C THR A 154 13.01 -9.01 6.68
N CYS A 155 12.14 -9.75 7.39
CA CYS A 155 10.77 -9.27 7.62
C CYS A 155 10.75 -7.99 8.46
N GLY A 156 11.75 -7.79 9.33
CA GLY A 156 11.94 -6.56 10.08
C GLY A 156 12.21 -5.36 9.17
N ASP A 157 13.08 -5.53 8.17
CA ASP A 157 13.37 -4.48 7.17
C ASP A 157 12.12 -4.13 6.35
N LEU A 158 11.34 -5.15 5.96
CA LEU A 158 10.06 -4.97 5.29
C LEU A 158 9.09 -4.12 6.14
N LEU A 159 8.89 -4.50 7.40
CA LEU A 159 8.00 -3.76 8.30
C LEU A 159 8.50 -2.32 8.48
N GLN A 160 9.80 -2.16 8.71
CA GLN A 160 10.39 -0.85 8.94
C GLN A 160 10.17 0.08 7.74
N SER A 161 10.43 -0.40 6.52
CA SER A 161 10.19 0.38 5.30
C SER A 161 8.70 0.75 5.13
N LEU A 162 7.78 -0.19 5.37
CA LEU A 162 6.34 0.11 5.30
C LEU A 162 5.90 1.12 6.36
N LEU A 163 6.50 1.06 7.57
CA LEU A 163 6.19 1.99 8.65
C LEU A 163 6.74 3.40 8.40
N LEU A 164 7.78 3.58 7.57
CA LEU A 164 8.26 4.93 7.21
C LEU A 164 7.14 5.78 6.59
N TRP A 165 6.33 5.17 5.72
CA TRP A 165 5.19 5.82 5.10
C TRP A 165 4.08 6.21 6.09
N THR A 166 3.98 5.52 7.23
CA THR A 166 2.98 5.87 8.28
C THR A 166 3.37 7.11 9.09
N ARG A 167 4.65 7.49 9.10
CA ARG A 167 5.15 8.64 9.88
C ARG A 167 4.82 9.98 9.24
N VAL A 168 4.71 9.98 7.92
CA VAL A 168 4.53 11.18 7.10
C VAL A 168 3.14 11.29 6.51
N SER A 169 2.28 10.28 6.65
CA SER A 169 1.03 10.22 5.90
C SER A 169 -0.14 9.74 6.77
N PRO A 170 -1.30 10.43 6.76
CA PRO A 170 -2.55 9.88 7.26
C PRO A 170 -2.98 8.59 6.53
N ALA A 171 -2.37 8.21 5.40
CA ALA A 171 -2.62 6.93 4.73
C ALA A 171 -2.18 5.69 5.55
N GLY A 172 -1.65 5.88 6.77
CA GLY A 172 -1.27 4.82 7.69
C GLY A 172 -2.33 3.73 7.87
N ALA A 173 -3.62 4.05 7.79
CA ALA A 173 -4.69 3.06 7.82
C ALA A 173 -4.58 2.03 6.67
N GLY A 174 -4.33 2.46 5.43
CA GLY A 174 -4.18 1.56 4.29
C GLY A 174 -2.96 0.65 4.45
N LEU A 175 -1.85 1.21 4.94
CA LEU A 175 -0.61 0.48 5.21
C LEU A 175 -0.78 -0.57 6.32
N TYR A 176 -1.46 -0.25 7.43
CA TYR A 176 -1.73 -1.25 8.47
C TYR A 176 -2.62 -2.38 7.98
N THR A 177 -3.63 -2.08 7.15
CA THR A 177 -4.44 -3.13 6.51
C THR A 177 -3.59 -4.01 5.59
N LEU A 178 -2.68 -3.41 4.82
CA LEU A 178 -1.73 -4.14 3.97
C LEU A 178 -0.80 -5.03 4.81
N ILE A 179 -0.17 -4.49 5.85
CA ILE A 179 0.71 -5.24 6.77
C ILE A 179 -0.05 -6.41 7.40
N GLY A 180 -1.25 -6.16 7.93
CA GLY A 180 -2.06 -7.21 8.56
C GLY A 180 -2.51 -8.28 7.56
N SER A 181 -2.84 -7.87 6.33
CA SER A 181 -3.15 -8.81 5.25
C SER A 181 -1.92 -9.66 4.93
N LEU A 182 -0.76 -9.04 4.67
CA LEU A 182 0.50 -9.73 4.39
C LEU A 182 0.87 -10.72 5.51
N ALA A 183 0.75 -10.31 6.78
CA ALA A 183 1.04 -11.16 7.94
C ALA A 183 0.16 -12.42 8.02
N ARG A 184 -1.12 -12.31 7.64
CA ARG A 184 -2.03 -13.48 7.54
C ARG A 184 -1.64 -14.44 6.42
N PHE A 185 -1.01 -13.93 5.36
CA PHE A 185 -0.57 -14.74 4.21
C PHE A 185 0.85 -15.27 4.35
N TRP A 186 1.71 -14.60 5.12
CA TRP A 186 3.14 -14.87 5.20
C TRP A 186 3.60 -14.99 6.65
N ALA A 187 3.65 -16.24 7.14
CA ALA A 187 3.89 -16.54 8.56
C ALA A 187 5.18 -15.90 9.16
N PRO A 188 6.34 -15.90 8.50
CA PRO A 188 7.53 -15.18 8.98
C PRO A 188 7.27 -13.69 9.27
N LEU A 189 6.51 -13.00 8.40
CA LEU A 189 6.13 -11.61 8.63
C LEU A 189 5.16 -11.49 9.80
N GLY A 190 4.25 -12.44 9.95
CA GLY A 190 3.36 -12.52 11.11
C GLY A 190 4.13 -12.66 12.43
N GLN A 191 5.15 -13.51 12.47
CA GLN A 191 5.99 -13.69 13.66
C GLN A 191 6.74 -12.42 14.01
N GLU A 192 7.36 -11.78 13.01
CA GLU A 192 8.04 -10.49 13.17
C GLU A 192 7.09 -9.40 13.68
N LEU A 193 5.86 -9.38 13.17
CA LEU A 193 4.85 -8.42 13.58
C LEU A 193 4.47 -8.58 15.06
N VAL A 194 4.34 -9.81 15.55
CA VAL A 194 4.00 -10.11 16.95
C VAL A 194 5.14 -9.67 17.89
N THR A 195 6.39 -9.84 17.47
CA THR A 195 7.57 -9.47 18.26
C THR A 195 7.94 -7.98 18.15
N SER A 196 7.44 -7.28 17.13
CA SER A 196 7.78 -5.87 16.89
C SER A 196 7.03 -4.90 17.79
N THR A 197 7.72 -4.37 18.81
CA THR A 197 7.21 -3.30 19.67
C THR A 197 6.98 -1.98 18.92
N VAL A 198 7.66 -1.77 17.79
CA VAL A 198 7.57 -0.56 16.96
C VAL A 198 6.20 -0.47 16.29
N VAL A 199 5.68 -1.58 15.75
CA VAL A 199 4.37 -1.60 15.10
C VAL A 199 3.26 -1.29 16.10
N VAL A 200 3.28 -1.93 17.28
CA VAL A 200 2.28 -1.72 18.33
C VAL A 200 2.26 -0.25 18.79
N ARG A 201 3.43 0.35 19.02
CA ARG A 201 3.54 1.78 19.38
C ARG A 201 3.03 2.69 18.28
N SER A 202 3.40 2.41 17.03
CA SER A 202 2.99 3.18 15.85
C SER A 202 1.46 3.13 15.68
N MET A 203 0.84 1.95 15.77
CA MET A 203 -0.62 1.80 15.72
C MET A 203 -1.33 2.58 16.82
N ARG A 204 -0.81 2.50 18.06
CA ARG A 204 -1.39 3.23 19.20
C ARG A 204 -1.35 4.73 18.94
N HIS A 205 -0.24 5.24 18.40
CA HIS A 205 -0.13 6.65 18.03
C HIS A 205 -1.12 7.05 16.93
N THR A 206 -1.30 6.23 15.88
CA THR A 206 -2.30 6.51 14.83
C THR A 206 -3.73 6.50 15.37
N LEU A 207 -4.07 5.54 16.23
CA LEU A 207 -5.40 5.46 16.85
C LEU A 207 -5.67 6.63 17.79
N LEU A 208 -4.72 6.97 18.66
CA LEU A 208 -4.84 8.10 19.60
C LEU A 208 -4.86 9.44 18.89
N GLY A 209 -4.01 9.64 17.88
CA GLY A 209 -4.02 10.83 17.04
C GLY A 209 -5.35 10.98 16.29
N SER A 210 -5.96 9.87 15.86
CA SER A 210 -7.29 9.87 15.24
C SER A 210 -8.42 10.21 16.22
N ALA A 211 -8.27 9.89 17.51
CA ALA A 211 -9.24 10.19 18.55
C ALA A 211 -9.23 11.67 18.97
N GLN A 212 -8.07 12.34 18.91
CA GLN A 212 -7.94 13.79 19.19
C GLN A 212 -8.67 14.68 18.17
N PHE A 213 -8.98 14.18 16.98
CA PHE A 213 -9.79 14.91 15.98
C PHE A 213 -11.27 15.09 16.37
N PHE A 214 -11.73 14.51 17.49
CA PHE A 214 -13.14 14.54 17.90
C PHE A 214 -13.55 15.69 18.83
N GLU A 215 -12.63 16.53 19.31
CA GLU A 215 -13.00 17.72 20.09
C GLU A 215 -13.51 18.88 19.22
N VAL A 216 -13.48 18.74 17.90
CA VAL A 216 -14.00 19.72 16.93
C VAL A 216 -15.12 19.04 16.12
N PRO A 217 -16.28 19.66 15.89
CA PRO A 217 -17.35 19.07 15.09
C PRO A 217 -16.83 18.66 13.71
N VAL A 218 -16.87 17.35 13.47
CA VAL A 218 -16.07 16.67 12.44
C VAL A 218 -16.81 16.65 11.09
N PRO A 219 -16.20 17.09 9.98
CA PRO A 219 -16.77 16.90 8.65
C PRO A 219 -16.84 15.40 8.29
N SER A 220 -17.78 15.00 7.43
CA SER A 220 -18.01 13.61 6.97
C SER A 220 -16.76 12.81 6.55
N ARG A 221 -15.67 13.49 6.14
CA ARG A 221 -14.40 12.86 5.76
C ARG A 221 -13.64 12.21 6.92
N SER A 222 -13.69 12.75 8.15
CA SER A 222 -12.90 12.20 9.26
C SER A 222 -13.58 11.00 9.94
N ALA A 223 -14.90 10.85 9.81
CA ALA A 223 -15.60 9.63 10.23
C ALA A 223 -15.24 8.41 9.36
N ASP A 224 -15.07 8.60 8.05
CA ASP A 224 -14.63 7.55 7.14
C ASP A 224 -13.15 7.19 7.32
N PHE A 225 -12.32 8.16 7.70
CA PHE A 225 -10.95 7.91 8.11
C PHE A 225 -10.89 7.07 9.39
N PHE A 226 -11.65 7.46 10.43
CA PHE A 226 -11.70 6.72 11.70
C PHE A 226 -12.22 5.29 11.51
N ARG A 227 -13.30 5.09 10.75
CA ARG A 227 -13.81 3.76 10.42
C ARG A 227 -12.74 2.90 9.74
N ARG A 228 -11.98 3.47 8.80
CA ARG A 228 -10.88 2.78 8.14
C ARG A 228 -9.74 2.47 9.12
N ALA A 229 -9.31 3.43 9.94
CA ALA A 229 -8.27 3.22 10.94
C ALA A 229 -8.64 2.11 11.94
N VAL A 230 -9.86 2.14 12.49
CA VAL A 230 -10.36 1.09 13.39
C VAL A 230 -10.43 -0.26 12.69
N HIS A 231 -10.92 -0.31 11.44
CA HIS A 231 -10.95 -1.53 10.65
C HIS A 231 -9.55 -2.10 10.40
N SER A 232 -8.59 -1.25 10.01
CA SER A 232 -7.20 -1.63 9.81
C SER A 232 -6.56 -2.16 11.08
N CYS A 233 -6.78 -1.49 12.21
CA CYS A 233 -6.27 -1.94 13.49
C CYS A 233 -6.92 -3.26 13.92
N ARG A 234 -8.22 -3.47 13.65
CA ARG A 234 -8.87 -4.75 13.89
C ARG A 234 -8.29 -5.86 13.01
N ILE A 235 -8.04 -5.61 11.72
CA ILE A 235 -7.39 -6.60 10.83
C ILE A 235 -6.02 -6.96 11.37
N LEU A 236 -5.22 -5.95 11.74
CA LEU A 236 -3.86 -6.14 12.22
C LEU A 236 -3.82 -6.85 13.57
N TRP A 237 -4.70 -6.47 14.50
CA TRP A 237 -4.90 -7.14 15.80
C TRP A 237 -5.33 -8.60 15.63
N THR A 238 -6.27 -8.86 14.72
CA THR A 238 -6.71 -10.23 14.40
C THR A 238 -5.56 -11.04 13.80
N ALA A 239 -4.72 -10.43 12.96
CA ALA A 239 -3.55 -11.09 12.41
C ALA A 239 -2.54 -11.46 13.50
N ILE A 240 -2.25 -10.54 14.43
CA ILE A 240 -1.36 -10.76 15.58
C ILE A 240 -1.85 -11.95 16.42
N HIS A 241 -3.13 -11.95 16.82
CA HIS A 241 -3.69 -13.04 17.62
C HIS A 241 -3.78 -14.37 16.88
N PHE A 242 -4.10 -14.35 15.58
CA PHE A 242 -4.12 -15.56 14.76
C PHE A 242 -2.73 -16.20 14.69
N VAL A 243 -1.69 -15.39 14.47
CA VAL A 243 -0.31 -15.87 14.41
C VAL A 243 0.17 -16.36 15.78
N ASP A 244 -0.11 -15.63 16.86
CA ASP A 244 0.24 -16.03 18.23
C ASP A 244 -0.40 -17.38 18.61
N ALA A 245 -1.66 -17.59 18.25
CA ALA A 245 -2.35 -18.87 18.46
C ALA A 245 -1.71 -20.01 17.64
N GLU A 246 -1.38 -19.79 16.36
CA GLU A 246 -0.69 -20.81 15.54
C GLU A 246 0.70 -21.16 16.09
N VAL A 247 1.44 -20.18 16.62
CA VAL A 247 2.77 -20.40 17.22
C VAL A 247 2.64 -21.23 18.50
N LYS A 248 1.68 -20.91 19.38
CA LYS A 248 1.44 -21.66 20.62
C LYS A 248 1.05 -23.12 20.38
N ILE A 249 0.21 -23.39 19.38
CA ILE A 249 -0.19 -24.76 19.02
C ILE A 249 1.02 -25.60 18.56
N LYS A 250 1.95 -25.00 17.83
CA LYS A 250 3.16 -25.72 17.35
C LYS A 250 4.21 -26.00 18.41
N HIS A 251 4.17 -25.31 19.56
CA HIS A 251 5.11 -25.52 20.66
C HIS A 251 4.58 -26.44 21.76
N HIS A 252 3.32 -26.88 21.66
CA HIS A 252 2.69 -27.85 22.58
C HIS A 252 2.51 -29.25 21.98
N HIS A 253 3.09 -29.51 20.80
CA HIS A 253 3.23 -30.83 20.19
C HIS A 253 4.70 -31.09 19.90
#